data_AF-A0AAE4NV61-F1
#
_entry.id   AF-A0AAE4NV61-F1
#
_cell.length_a   1.000
_cell.length_b   1.000
_cell.length_c   1.000
_cell.angle_alpha   90.00
_cell.angle_beta   90.00
_cell.angle_gamma   90.00
#
_symmetry.space_group_name_H-M   'P 1'
#
loop_
_entity.id
_entity.type
_entity.pdbx_description
1 polymer ?
#
loop_
_entity_poly.entity_id
_entity_poly.type
_entity_poly.pdbx_seq_one_letter_code
_entity_poly.pdbx_strand_id
1 'polypeptide(L)'
;MGKTMFLSEVLLDMKKNPKGFSLEYRTFNKYNKTGGKYVICLNVELLRPPSKKGVKRLSDPTPFKNPNHFKNRTRNFKINGDIKTIHIVNIIRYNGYLVVL
;
A
#
# COMPACT_ATOMS: atom_id res chain seq x y z
N MET A 1 -12.32 22.44 10.07
CA MET A 1 -10.94 21.94 10.07
C MET A 1 -10.94 20.49 9.62
N GLY A 2 -10.29 20.17 8.49
CA GLY A 2 -10.18 18.78 8.05
C GLY A 2 -9.24 18.01 8.96
N LYS A 3 -9.61 16.80 9.37
CA LYS A 3 -8.75 15.96 10.21
C LYS A 3 -7.53 15.51 9.41
N THR A 4 -6.34 15.61 10.01
CA THR A 4 -5.05 15.20 9.43
C THR A 4 -4.48 14.00 10.17
N MET A 5 -3.67 13.19 9.49
CA MET A 5 -2.95 12.07 10.07
C MET A 5 -1.59 11.94 9.39
N PHE A 6 -0.53 11.66 10.15
CA PHE A 6 0.79 11.45 9.56
C PHE A 6 0.88 10.09 8.88
N LEU A 7 1.70 9.98 7.82
CA LEU A 7 1.90 8.73 7.09
C LEU A 7 2.42 7.62 8.03
N SER A 8 3.25 7.97 9.01
CA SER A 8 3.71 7.04 10.05
C SER A 8 2.55 6.43 10.85
N GLU A 9 1.58 7.24 11.24
CA GLU A 9 0.38 6.82 11.96
C GLU A 9 -0.54 5.98 11.07
N VAL A 10 -0.72 6.38 9.80
CA VAL A 10 -1.47 5.60 8.81
C VAL A 10 -0.87 4.20 8.66
N LEU A 11 0.46 4.09 8.53
CA LEU A 11 1.14 2.80 8.39
C LEU A 11 1.01 1.94 9.66
N LEU A 12 1.03 2.56 10.83
CA LEU A 12 0.80 1.88 12.09
C LEU A 12 -0.63 1.35 12.18
N ASP A 13 -1.61 2.17 11.80
CA ASP A 13 -3.02 1.79 11.80
C ASP A 13 -3.31 0.69 10.78
N MET A 14 -2.84 0.81 9.54
CA MET A 14 -2.97 -0.25 8.52
C MET A 14 -2.39 -1.60 8.98
N LYS A 15 -1.34 -1.57 9.83
CA LYS A 15 -0.77 -2.80 10.39
C LYS A 15 -1.67 -3.43 11.46
N LYS A 16 -2.33 -2.60 12.28
CA LYS A 16 -3.28 -3.02 13.32
C LYS A 16 -4.62 -3.44 12.72
N ASN A 17 -5.14 -2.64 11.79
CA ASN A 17 -6.43 -2.75 11.14
C ASN A 17 -6.25 -2.92 9.62
N PRO A 18 -5.86 -4.12 9.16
CA PRO A 18 -5.47 -4.32 7.76
C PRO A 18 -6.65 -4.43 6.78
N LYS A 19 -7.91 -4.32 7.21
CA LYS A 19 -9.07 -4.52 6.34
C LYS A 19 -10.14 -3.46 6.58
N GLY A 20 -10.93 -3.18 5.54
CA GLY A 20 -12.14 -2.38 5.66
C GLY A 20 -11.91 -0.87 5.72
N PHE A 21 -10.69 -0.40 5.42
CA PHE A 21 -10.39 1.03 5.39
C PHE A 21 -10.66 1.65 4.02
N SER A 22 -10.80 2.98 3.96
CA SER A 22 -10.88 3.73 2.72
C SER A 22 -9.55 4.40 2.39
N LEU A 23 -9.24 4.48 1.10
CA LEU A 23 -7.99 5.03 0.59
C LEU A 23 -8.26 5.93 -0.61
N GLU A 24 -7.69 7.13 -0.58
CA GLU A 24 -7.69 8.05 -1.71
C GLU A 24 -6.23 8.31 -2.10
N TYR A 25 -5.87 8.13 -3.37
CA TYR A 25 -4.49 8.29 -3.83
C TYR A 25 -4.44 8.83 -5.27
N ARG A 26 -3.28 9.38 -5.63
CA ARG A 26 -2.98 9.74 -7.02
C ARG A 26 -2.17 8.65 -7.71
N THR A 27 -2.56 8.33 -8.94
CA THR A 27 -1.75 7.48 -9.81
C THR A 27 -0.54 8.25 -10.31
N PHE A 28 0.59 7.57 -10.46
CA PHE A 28 1.78 8.12 -11.07
C PHE A 28 2.49 7.01 -11.85
N ASN A 29 2.66 7.21 -13.15
CA ASN A 29 3.46 6.34 -13.99
C ASN A 29 4.80 7.04 -14.28
N LYS A 30 5.87 6.42 -13.78
CA LYS A 30 7.23 6.97 -13.87
C LYS A 30 7.75 7.02 -15.32
N TYR A 31 7.34 6.09 -16.18
CA TYR A 31 7.93 5.89 -17.51
C TYR A 31 7.50 6.95 -18.51
N ASN A 32 6.20 7.22 -18.56
CA ASN A 32 5.63 8.25 -19.42
C ASN A 32 5.47 9.59 -18.70
N LYS A 33 5.88 9.68 -17.41
CA LYS A 33 5.68 10.84 -16.53
C LYS A 33 4.22 11.31 -16.48
N THR A 34 3.27 10.45 -16.82
CA THR A 34 1.84 10.75 -16.73
C THR A 34 1.27 10.19 -15.44
N GLY A 35 0.22 10.83 -14.96
CA GLY A 35 -0.35 10.54 -13.65
C GLY A 35 -1.31 11.65 -13.25
N GLY A 36 -1.71 11.65 -11.99
CA GLY A 36 -2.61 12.67 -11.45
C GLY A 36 -4.08 12.28 -11.48
N LYS A 37 -4.44 11.10 -12.02
CA LYS A 37 -5.79 10.58 -11.80
C LYS A 37 -5.98 10.33 -10.31
N TYR A 38 -6.96 11.01 -9.75
CA TYR A 38 -7.45 10.80 -8.40
C TYR A 38 -8.26 9.51 -8.35
N VAL A 39 -7.93 8.62 -7.43
CA VAL A 39 -8.61 7.33 -7.27
C VAL A 39 -9.11 7.23 -5.84
N ILE A 40 -10.38 6.90 -5.70
CA ILE A 40 -11.06 6.64 -4.44
C ILE A 40 -11.31 5.14 -4.37
N CYS A 41 -10.94 4.52 -3.25
CA CYS A 41 -11.12 3.11 -3.00
C CYS A 41 -11.79 2.93 -1.63
N LEU A 42 -12.82 2.09 -1.60
CA LEU A 42 -13.54 1.70 -0.40
C LEU A 42 -13.26 0.22 -0.10
N ASN A 43 -13.45 -0.20 1.14
CA ASN A 43 -13.28 -1.59 1.58
C ASN A 43 -11.92 -2.20 1.19
N VAL A 44 -10.85 -1.43 1.40
CA VAL A 44 -9.50 -1.83 1.03
C VAL A 44 -8.92 -2.78 2.09
N GLU A 45 -8.15 -3.77 1.64
CA GLU A 45 -7.38 -4.66 2.50
C GLU A 45 -5.88 -4.56 2.21
N LEU A 46 -5.06 -4.36 3.24
CA LEU A 46 -3.60 -4.44 3.19
C LEU A 46 -3.16 -5.91 3.10
N LEU A 47 -2.51 -6.27 2.00
CA LEU A 47 -1.94 -7.60 1.82
C LEU A 47 -0.59 -7.69 2.51
N ARG A 48 -0.40 -8.75 3.29
CA ARG A 48 0.84 -9.04 4.01
C ARG A 48 1.44 -10.35 3.49
N PRO A 49 2.77 -10.44 3.35
CA PRO A 49 3.40 -11.71 3.06
C PRO A 49 3.12 -12.70 4.21
N PRO A 50 2.98 -14.00 3.92
CA PRO A 50 2.86 -15.01 4.96
C PRO A 50 4.11 -15.01 5.84
N SER A 51 3.93 -15.27 7.15
CA SER A 51 5.01 -15.28 8.14
C SER A 51 6.03 -16.40 7.91
N LYS A 52 5.62 -17.48 7.26
CA LYS A 52 6.48 -18.60 6.87
C LYS A 52 6.64 -18.60 5.35
N LYS A 53 7.87 -18.86 4.88
CA LYS A 53 8.08 -19.22 3.47
C LYS A 53 7.28 -20.51 3.22
N GLY A 54 6.40 -20.50 2.23
CA GLY A 54 5.65 -21.69 1.85
C GLY A 54 6.60 -22.81 1.40
N VAL A 55 6.14 -24.07 1.45
CA VAL A 55 6.94 -25.26 1.08
C VAL A 55 7.60 -25.10 -0.31
N LYS A 56 6.86 -24.57 -1.30
CA LYS A 56 7.37 -24.24 -2.64
C LYS A 56 8.51 -23.21 -2.66
N ARG A 57 8.57 -22.29 -1.70
CA ARG A 57 9.64 -21.27 -1.58
C ARG A 57 10.91 -21.82 -0.93
N LEU A 58 10.81 -22.88 -0.15
CA LEU A 58 11.95 -23.51 0.49
C LEU A 58 12.71 -24.41 -0.49
N SER A 59 12.02 -24.93 -1.50
CA SER A 59 12.58 -25.80 -2.54
C SER A 59 13.04 -25.08 -3.81
N ASP A 60 12.90 -23.75 -3.89
CA ASP A 60 13.31 -22.97 -5.07
C ASP A 60 14.76 -22.46 -4.90
N PRO A 61 15.71 -22.91 -5.74
CA PRO A 61 17.12 -22.51 -5.66
C PRO A 61 17.40 -21.13 -6.27
N THR A 62 16.39 -20.42 -6.81
CA THR A 62 16.61 -19.10 -7.43
C THR A 62 17.08 -18.05 -6.39
N PRO A 63 18.11 -17.24 -6.71
CA PRO A 63 18.57 -16.19 -5.82
C PRO A 63 17.46 -15.17 -5.52
N PHE A 64 17.11 -15.02 -4.24
CA PHE A 64 16.03 -14.14 -3.82
C PHE A 64 16.53 -12.69 -3.68
N LYS A 65 15.97 -11.78 -4.48
CA LYS A 65 16.18 -10.34 -4.27
C LYS A 65 15.48 -9.91 -2.98
N ASN A 66 16.25 -9.61 -1.93
CA ASN A 66 15.70 -9.13 -0.67
C ASN A 66 14.82 -7.88 -0.90
N PRO A 67 13.49 -7.96 -0.72
CA PRO A 67 12.60 -6.84 -0.96
C PRO A 67 12.82 -5.81 0.13
N ASN A 68 13.60 -4.77 -0.17
CA ASN A 68 13.77 -3.66 0.73
C ASN A 68 12.48 -2.79 0.74
N HIS A 69 11.52 -3.19 1.58
CA HIS A 69 10.22 -2.54 1.75
C HIS A 69 10.33 -1.09 2.29
N PHE A 70 11.49 -0.72 2.85
CA PHE A 70 11.80 0.64 3.26
C PHE A 70 12.21 1.51 2.06
N LYS A 71 13.02 0.95 1.14
CA LYS A 71 13.47 1.62 -0.08
C LYS A 71 12.33 1.85 -1.08
N ASN A 72 11.41 0.89 -1.19
CA ASN A 72 10.42 0.92 -2.26
C ASN A 72 9.17 1.74 -1.94
N ARG A 73 8.91 2.09 -0.66
CA ARG A 73 7.74 2.87 -0.22
C ARG A 73 6.42 2.43 -0.89
N THR A 74 6.27 1.14 -1.19
CA THR A 74 5.05 0.57 -1.81
C THR A 74 4.38 -0.45 -0.89
N ARG A 75 3.07 -0.60 -1.03
CA ARG A 75 2.26 -1.64 -0.38
C ARG A 75 1.29 -2.27 -1.38
N ASN A 76 0.99 -3.54 -1.15
CA ASN A 76 0.01 -4.29 -1.94
C ASN A 76 -1.34 -4.20 -1.24
N PHE A 77 -2.35 -3.81 -1.96
CA PHE A 77 -3.72 -3.66 -1.49
C PHE A 77 -4.64 -4.53 -2.31
N LYS A 78 -5.60 -5.18 -1.65
CA LYS A 78 -6.73 -5.82 -2.31
C LYS A 78 -7.87 -4.80 -2.35
N ILE A 79 -8.31 -4.48 -3.56
CA ILE A 79 -9.35 -3.47 -3.85
C ILE A 79 -10.33 -4.11 -4.81
N ASN A 80 -11.59 -4.30 -4.40
CA ASN A 80 -12.64 -4.94 -5.22
C ASN A 80 -12.25 -6.31 -5.80
N GLY A 81 -11.45 -7.09 -5.06
CA GLY A 81 -10.96 -8.40 -5.52
C GLY A 81 -9.61 -8.36 -6.24
N ASP A 82 -9.23 -7.21 -6.82
CA ASP A 82 -7.96 -7.03 -7.51
C ASP A 82 -6.81 -6.69 -6.57
N ILE A 83 -5.60 -7.14 -6.91
CA ILE A 83 -4.38 -6.78 -6.20
C ILE A 83 -3.72 -5.58 -6.90
N LYS A 84 -3.59 -4.47 -6.19
CA LYS A 84 -2.91 -3.26 -6.67
C LYS A 84 -1.72 -2.90 -5.79
N THR A 85 -0.59 -2.62 -6.42
CA THR A 85 0.60 -2.08 -5.74
C THR A 85 0.56 -0.57 -5.79
N ILE A 86 0.53 0.09 -4.65
CA ILE A 86 0.45 1.55 -4.54
C ILE A 86 1.66 2.07 -3.79
N HIS A 87 2.22 3.20 -4.27
CA HIS A 87 3.27 3.92 -3.57
C HIS A 87 2.64 4.76 -2.45
N ILE A 88 3.06 4.52 -1.21
CA ILE A 88 2.40 5.05 0.00
C ILE A 88 2.48 6.58 0.08
N VAL A 89 3.48 7.21 -0.54
CA VAL A 89 3.58 8.68 -0.58
C VAL A 89 2.53 9.34 -1.48
N ASN A 90 1.88 8.54 -2.35
CA ASN A 90 0.82 9.04 -3.23
C ASN A 90 -0.55 8.98 -2.56
N ILE A 91 -0.63 8.46 -1.33
CA ILE A 91 -1.85 8.45 -0.53
C ILE A 91 -2.14 9.89 -0.10
N ILE A 92 -3.37 10.32 -0.36
CA ILE A 92 -3.86 11.67 -0.07
C ILE A 92 -4.81 11.61 1.13
N ARG A 93 -5.71 10.62 1.16
CA ARG A 93 -6.56 10.38 2.33
C ARG A 93 -6.58 8.92 2.76
N TYR A 94 -6.69 8.74 4.06
CA TYR A 94 -6.88 7.47 4.72
C TYR A 94 -8.04 7.59 5.70
N ASN A 95 -9.10 6.79 5.53
CA ASN A 95 -10.32 6.87 6.35
C ASN A 95 -10.89 8.31 6.46
N GLY A 96 -10.77 9.10 5.38
CA GLY A 96 -11.19 10.50 5.33
C GLY A 96 -10.20 11.52 5.94
N TYR A 97 -9.13 11.07 6.61
CA TYR A 97 -8.07 11.94 7.13
C TYR A 97 -7.10 12.31 6.02
N LEU A 98 -6.74 13.60 5.93
CA LEU A 98 -5.68 14.05 5.03
C LEU A 98 -4.33 13.50 5.52
N VAL A 99 -3.59 12.83 4.64
CA VAL A 99 -2.30 12.24 4.97
C VAL A 99 -1.18 13.25 4.76
N VAL A 100 -0.37 13.44 5.81
CA VAL A 100 0.82 14.30 5.81
C VAL A 100 2.06 13.42 5.95
N LEU A 101 3.14 13.74 5.21
CA LEU A 101 4.35 12.91 5.18
C LEU A 101 5.26 13.10 6.40
#